data_AF-A0A835Z8A0-F1
#
_entry.id   AF-A0A835Z8A0-F1
#
_cell.length_a   1.000
_cell.length_b   1.000
_cell.length_c   1.000
_cell.angle_alpha   90.00
_cell.angle_beta   90.00
_cell.angle_gamma   90.00
#
_symmetry.space_group_name_H-M   'P 1'
#
loop_
_entity.id
_entity.type
_entity.pdbx_description
1 polymer ?
#
loop_
_entity_poly.entity_id
_entity_poly.type
_entity_poly.pdbx_seq_one_letter_code
_entity_poly.pdbx_strand_id
1 'polypeptide(L)'
;MPCWPPLCRLGGGSIEVLEIPSDEELAAECASRTGTVYVRNTQRSYKIDTQQLEQHIRAARDLLGYSNWDVSLWLTTDKTVRKLNSQYRGKDKSTDILSFSYNELQCSYRLLHGGSHSTKLQVETPGKLAKVRHPEEMDLGEMMVSLAYVDRVIQQDKAEQDGQSQEEEHDRGVSGAMSRVFTVQERLPLLCIHGLLHLVGYDHETDEDYEVMVAREEELLRALKLEPSASAS
;
A
#
# COMPACT_ATOMS: atom_id res chain seq x y z
N MET A 1 10.60 35.37 9.67
CA MET A 1 11.54 34.37 10.23
C MET A 1 11.31 34.32 11.73
N PRO A 2 10.80 33.22 12.32
CA PRO A 2 10.87 33.03 13.75
C PRO A 2 12.00 32.05 14.09
N CYS A 3 12.99 32.53 14.84
CA CYS A 3 13.98 31.71 15.51
C CYS A 3 13.32 30.97 16.68
N TRP A 4 13.37 29.64 16.70
CA TRP A 4 13.14 28.87 17.92
C TRP A 4 14.42 28.91 18.78
N PRO A 5 14.35 29.08 20.12
CA PRO A 5 15.51 28.92 20.98
C PRO A 5 15.74 27.43 21.29
N PRO A 6 16.99 26.98 21.47
CA PRO A 6 17.26 25.60 21.83
C PRO A 6 16.82 25.33 23.26
N LEU A 7 16.11 24.22 23.45
CA LEU A 7 15.62 23.75 24.75
C LEU A 7 16.82 23.23 25.57
N CYS A 8 17.35 24.03 26.48
CA CYS A 8 18.35 23.59 27.44
C CYS A 8 17.71 22.73 28.55
N ARG A 9 18.18 21.49 28.75
CA ARG A 9 18.09 20.78 30.03
C ARG A 9 19.48 20.74 30.67
N LEU A 10 19.57 21.26 31.89
CA LEU A 10 20.75 21.21 32.74
C LEU A 10 20.86 19.82 33.39
N GLY A 11 21.93 19.10 33.07
CA GLY A 11 22.38 17.88 33.72
C GLY A 11 23.76 17.54 33.14
N GLY A 12 24.78 17.43 33.99
CA GLY A 12 26.20 17.43 33.60
C GLY A 12 26.68 16.18 32.86
N GLY A 13 26.25 16.04 31.60
CA GLY A 13 26.90 15.25 30.57
C GLY A 13 27.12 16.17 29.37
N SER A 14 28.28 16.08 28.74
CA SER A 14 28.60 16.78 27.50
C SER A 14 27.44 16.58 26.52
N ILE A 15 26.75 17.67 26.14
CA ILE A 15 25.80 17.60 25.04
C ILE A 15 26.66 17.46 23.79
N GLU A 16 26.80 16.23 23.28
CA GLU A 16 27.25 16.04 21.91
C GLU A 16 26.21 16.71 21.02
N VAL A 17 26.59 17.85 20.45
CA VAL A 17 25.83 18.49 19.39
C VAL A 17 25.95 17.53 18.21
N LEU A 18 24.94 16.69 18.01
CA LEU A 18 24.79 15.91 16.79
C LEU A 18 24.75 16.91 15.64
N GLU A 19 25.81 16.92 14.83
CA GLU A 19 25.88 17.76 13.64
C GLU A 19 24.70 17.39 12.74
N ILE A 20 23.92 18.40 12.34
CA ILE A 20 22.79 18.19 11.43
C ILE A 20 23.38 17.91 10.05
N PRO A 21 23.09 16.74 9.45
CA PRO A 21 23.60 16.41 8.13
C PRO A 21 23.11 17.42 7.09
N SER A 22 23.94 17.71 6.10
CA SER A 22 23.61 18.58 4.98
C SER A 22 22.54 17.96 4.06
N ASP A 23 21.87 18.79 3.26
CA ASP A 23 20.86 18.32 2.29
C ASP A 23 21.44 17.31 1.28
N GLU A 24 22.72 17.42 0.93
CA GLU A 24 23.40 16.50 0.02
C GLU A 24 23.69 15.14 0.68
N GLU A 25 24.11 15.14 1.96
CA GLU A 25 24.33 13.92 2.73
C GLU A 25 23.01 13.16 2.96
N LEU A 26 21.93 13.88 3.28
CA LEU A 26 20.59 13.30 3.43
C LEU A 26 20.07 12.72 2.10
N ALA A 27 20.29 13.41 0.98
CA ALA A 27 19.89 12.91 -0.34
C ALA A 27 20.67 11.64 -0.73
N ALA A 28 21.98 11.59 -0.43
CA ALA A 28 22.81 10.41 -0.66
C ALA A 28 22.38 9.23 0.23
N GLU A 29 22.02 9.48 1.49
CA GLU A 29 21.48 8.47 2.39
C GLU A 29 20.17 7.90 1.86
N CYS A 30 19.22 8.76 1.47
CA CYS A 30 17.95 8.35 0.85
C CYS A 30 18.16 7.52 -0.43
N ALA A 31 19.15 7.89 -1.26
CA ALA A 31 19.46 7.18 -2.51
C ALA A 31 20.14 5.83 -2.28
N SER A 32 20.94 5.69 -1.23
CA SER A 32 21.66 4.45 -0.91
C SER A 32 20.83 3.44 -0.10
N ARG A 33 19.72 3.88 0.48
CA ARG A 33 18.80 3.07 1.28
C ARG A 33 18.13 1.97 0.45
N THR A 34 17.92 0.81 1.05
CA THR A 34 16.97 -0.20 0.55
C THR A 34 15.77 -0.24 1.47
N GLY A 35 14.57 -0.06 0.91
CA GLY A 35 13.33 -0.09 1.66
C GLY A 35 12.96 -1.52 2.08
N THR A 36 12.22 -1.63 3.17
CA THR A 36 11.76 -2.90 3.74
C THR A 36 10.30 -3.14 3.43
N VAL A 37 9.97 -4.39 3.08
CA VAL A 37 8.58 -4.84 2.97
C VAL A 37 8.23 -5.59 4.26
N TYR A 38 7.25 -5.09 5.01
CA TYR A 38 6.80 -5.71 6.26
C TYR A 38 5.51 -6.48 6.03
N VAL A 39 5.54 -7.81 6.20
CA VAL A 39 4.32 -8.64 6.12
C VAL A 39 3.94 -9.11 7.52
N ARG A 40 2.84 -8.57 8.05
CA ARG A 40 2.26 -8.95 9.33
C ARG A 40 1.06 -9.85 9.11
N ASN A 41 1.13 -11.10 9.57
CA ASN A 41 0.02 -12.05 9.47
C ASN A 41 -0.61 -12.37 10.85
N THR A 42 -1.75 -11.74 11.15
CA THR A 42 -2.46 -11.93 12.44
C THR A 42 -3.68 -12.82 12.36
N GLN A 43 -4.19 -13.08 11.16
CA GLN A 43 -5.25 -14.07 10.96
C GLN A 43 -4.70 -15.49 11.14
N ARG A 44 -5.59 -16.47 11.33
CA ARG A 44 -5.24 -17.87 11.58
C ARG A 44 -6.01 -18.88 10.72
N SER A 45 -6.93 -18.40 9.88
CA SER A 45 -7.86 -19.24 9.11
C SER A 45 -7.26 -19.74 7.80
N TYR A 46 -6.34 -18.99 7.20
CA TYR A 46 -5.76 -19.29 5.90
C TYR A 46 -4.23 -19.43 6.02
N LYS A 47 -3.70 -20.51 5.43
CA LYS A 47 -2.26 -20.68 5.25
C LYS A 47 -1.84 -19.86 4.05
N ILE A 48 -0.98 -18.87 4.28
CA ILE A 48 -0.47 -17.96 3.25
C ILE A 48 1.04 -18.09 3.21
N ASP A 49 1.60 -18.22 2.01
CA ASP A 49 3.04 -18.07 1.80
C ASP A 49 3.41 -16.58 1.87
N THR A 50 3.75 -16.13 3.08
CA THR A 50 4.13 -14.74 3.31
C THR A 50 5.45 -14.37 2.66
N GLN A 51 6.34 -15.34 2.41
CA GLN A 51 7.64 -15.09 1.79
C GLN A 51 7.45 -14.80 0.30
N GLN A 52 6.68 -15.63 -0.40
CA GLN A 52 6.34 -15.38 -1.80
C GLN A 52 5.58 -14.06 -1.95
N LEU A 53 4.64 -13.77 -1.04
CA LEU A 53 3.89 -12.52 -1.07
C LEU A 53 4.79 -11.29 -0.86
N GLU A 54 5.73 -11.36 0.09
CA GLU A 54 6.74 -10.30 0.28
C GLU A 54 7.57 -10.07 -0.98
N GLN A 55 7.98 -11.14 -1.67
CA GLN A 55 8.74 -11.05 -2.92
C GLN A 55 7.94 -10.34 -4.02
N HIS A 56 6.66 -10.66 -4.19
CA HIS A 56 5.80 -9.98 -5.16
C HIS A 56 5.64 -8.49 -4.84
N ILE A 57 5.40 -8.13 -3.57
CA ILE A 57 5.27 -6.73 -3.14
C ILE A 57 6.58 -5.98 -3.37
N ARG A 58 7.72 -6.58 -3.01
CA ARG A 58 9.05 -6.00 -3.22
C ARG A 58 9.30 -5.72 -4.71
N ALA A 59 9.06 -6.71 -5.56
CA ALA A 59 9.26 -6.57 -7.00
C ALA A 59 8.31 -5.51 -7.61
N ALA A 60 7.03 -5.49 -7.20
CA ALA A 60 6.08 -4.47 -7.64
C ALA A 60 6.53 -3.06 -7.24
N ARG A 61 6.91 -2.86 -5.97
CA ARG A 61 7.42 -1.59 -5.44
C ARG A 61 8.68 -1.12 -6.19
N ASP A 62 9.60 -2.04 -6.47
CA ASP A 62 10.83 -1.73 -7.18
C ASP A 62 10.54 -1.31 -8.64
N LEU A 63 9.59 -1.97 -9.32
CA LEU A 63 9.10 -1.59 -10.65
C LEU A 63 8.39 -0.22 -10.65
N LEU A 64 7.78 0.16 -9.54
CA LEU A 64 7.22 1.50 -9.33
C LEU A 64 8.28 2.57 -9.06
N GLY A 65 9.56 2.20 -8.90
CA GLY A 65 10.66 3.14 -8.65
C GLY A 65 10.84 3.50 -7.17
N TYR A 66 10.22 2.75 -6.26
CA TYR A 66 10.23 3.02 -4.81
C TYR A 66 11.03 1.98 -4.02
N SER A 67 12.12 1.46 -4.60
CA SER A 67 12.93 0.39 -4.00
C SER A 67 13.57 0.75 -2.66
N ASN A 68 13.78 2.05 -2.43
CA ASN A 68 14.30 2.65 -1.22
C ASN A 68 13.21 3.05 -0.20
N TRP A 69 11.93 2.74 -0.47
CA TRP A 69 10.80 3.05 0.43
C TRP A 69 10.27 1.81 1.16
N ASP A 70 9.83 2.02 2.39
CA ASP A 70 9.15 0.98 3.15
C ASP A 70 7.72 0.81 2.69
N VAL A 71 7.17 -0.38 2.91
CA VAL A 71 5.73 -0.65 2.74
C VAL A 71 5.31 -1.77 3.66
N SER A 72 4.12 -1.64 4.25
CA SER A 72 3.56 -2.63 5.16
C SER A 72 2.32 -3.31 4.58
N LEU A 73 2.21 -4.62 4.79
CA LEU A 73 1.01 -5.41 4.54
C LEU A 73 0.57 -6.08 5.85
N TRP A 74 -0.68 -5.87 6.24
CA TRP A 74 -1.30 -6.52 7.38
C TRP A 74 -2.46 -7.42 6.97
N LEU A 75 -2.24 -8.74 7.07
CA LEU A 75 -3.28 -9.76 6.92
C LEU A 75 -4.03 -9.93 8.26
N THR A 76 -5.31 -9.59 8.25
CA THR A 76 -6.13 -9.44 9.46
C THR A 76 -7.55 -9.99 9.27
N THR A 77 -8.45 -9.66 10.20
CA THR A 77 -9.83 -10.14 10.23
C THR A 77 -10.82 -9.09 9.72
N ASP A 78 -11.99 -9.54 9.29
CA ASP A 78 -13.12 -8.66 8.90
C ASP A 78 -13.48 -7.64 9.97
N LYS A 79 -13.47 -8.06 11.24
CA LYS A 79 -13.78 -7.17 12.36
C LYS A 79 -12.80 -6.01 12.42
N THR A 80 -11.52 -6.29 12.18
CA THR A 80 -10.47 -5.27 12.15
C THR A 80 -10.66 -4.33 10.97
N VAL A 81 -10.82 -4.88 9.75
CA VAL A 81 -11.00 -4.07 8.53
C VAL A 81 -12.25 -3.21 8.61
N ARG A 82 -13.41 -3.75 9.02
CA ARG A 82 -14.65 -2.99 9.20
C ARG A 82 -14.50 -1.85 10.21
N LYS A 83 -13.83 -2.11 11.33
CA LYS A 83 -13.56 -1.07 12.35
C LYS A 83 -12.75 0.07 11.74
N LEU A 84 -11.69 -0.24 11.00
CA LEU A 84 -10.81 0.77 10.40
C LEU A 84 -11.50 1.50 9.24
N ASN A 85 -12.28 0.80 8.42
CA ASN A 85 -13.07 1.44 7.37
C ASN A 85 -14.08 2.44 7.94
N SER A 86 -14.69 2.10 9.07
CA SER A 86 -15.58 3.01 9.80
C SER A 86 -14.82 4.22 10.35
N GLN A 87 -13.67 3.98 11.01
CA GLN A 87 -12.88 5.05 11.65
C GLN A 87 -12.27 6.04 10.66
N TYR A 88 -11.76 5.56 9.53
CA TYR A 88 -10.99 6.37 8.59
C TYR A 88 -11.79 6.84 7.38
N ARG A 89 -12.76 6.03 6.91
CA ARG A 89 -13.57 6.34 5.71
C ARG A 89 -15.05 6.58 6.02
N GLY A 90 -15.47 6.48 7.28
CA GLY A 90 -16.88 6.62 7.69
C GLY A 90 -17.79 5.48 7.20
N LYS A 91 -17.22 4.37 6.75
CA LYS A 91 -17.96 3.24 6.14
C LYS A 91 -17.96 2.03 7.07
N ASP A 92 -19.10 1.74 7.71
CA ASP A 92 -19.24 0.60 8.65
C ASP A 92 -19.45 -0.76 7.95
N LYS A 93 -18.58 -1.08 6.99
CA LYS A 93 -18.55 -2.35 6.25
C LYS A 93 -17.11 -2.84 6.07
N SER A 94 -16.93 -4.16 5.98
CA SER A 94 -15.63 -4.74 5.60
C SER A 94 -15.41 -4.57 4.09
N THR A 95 -14.17 -4.72 3.66
CA THR A 95 -13.75 -4.72 2.25
C THR A 95 -12.60 -5.71 2.10
N ASP A 96 -12.25 -6.01 0.86
CA ASP A 96 -11.10 -6.81 0.46
C ASP A 96 -9.77 -6.19 0.92
N ILE A 97 -9.49 -4.94 0.54
CA ILE A 97 -8.26 -4.22 0.87
C ILE A 97 -8.52 -2.78 1.29
N LEU A 98 -7.80 -2.32 2.30
CA LEU A 98 -7.67 -0.91 2.65
C LEU A 98 -6.21 -0.50 2.47
N SER A 99 -5.96 0.50 1.63
CA SER A 99 -4.67 1.17 1.56
C SER A 99 -4.75 2.48 2.32
N PHE A 100 -3.80 2.68 3.22
CA PHE A 100 -3.56 3.94 3.90
C PHE A 100 -2.16 4.42 3.54
N SER A 101 -2.08 5.51 2.78
CA SER A 101 -0.79 6.16 2.54
C SER A 101 -0.22 6.66 3.87
N TYR A 102 1.11 6.74 3.99
CA TYR A 102 1.77 7.20 5.22
C TYR A 102 1.18 8.50 5.80
N ASN A 103 0.70 9.40 4.94
CA ASN A 103 0.03 10.64 5.34
C ASN A 103 -1.33 10.44 6.01
N GLU A 104 -2.14 9.49 5.55
CA GLU A 104 -3.47 9.20 6.12
C GLU A 104 -3.33 8.60 7.52
N LEU A 105 -2.29 7.78 7.72
CA LEU A 105 -1.90 7.24 9.03
C LEU A 105 -1.38 8.32 9.98
N GLN A 106 -0.60 9.27 9.48
CA GLN A 106 -0.16 10.43 10.27
C GLN A 106 -1.33 11.34 10.64
N CYS A 107 -2.35 11.50 9.79
CA CYS A 107 -3.52 12.31 10.12
C CYS A 107 -4.31 11.74 11.31
N SER A 108 -4.50 10.43 11.41
CA SER A 108 -5.23 9.86 12.56
C SER A 108 -4.41 9.87 13.85
N TYR A 109 -3.11 9.58 13.80
CA TYR A 109 -2.24 9.62 14.97
C TYR A 109 -2.08 11.06 15.48
N ARG A 110 -1.99 12.04 14.58
CA ARG A 110 -1.75 13.46 14.93
C ARG A 110 -3.02 14.20 15.36
N LEU A 111 -4.20 13.81 14.87
CA LEU A 111 -5.51 14.26 15.40
C LEU A 111 -5.73 13.78 16.84
N LEU A 112 -5.19 12.62 17.20
CA LEU A 112 -5.24 12.09 18.56
C LEU A 112 -4.16 12.70 19.50
N HIS A 113 -3.05 13.23 18.96
CA HIS A 113 -1.88 13.67 19.75
C HIS A 113 -1.47 15.16 19.57
N GLY A 114 -2.24 15.99 18.86
CA GLY A 114 -2.11 17.45 18.90
C GLY A 114 -0.89 18.08 18.19
N GLY A 115 -0.39 17.48 17.11
CA GLY A 115 0.74 18.05 16.33
C GLY A 115 0.28 19.04 15.25
N SER A 116 0.78 20.27 15.29
CA SER A 116 0.71 21.23 14.17
C SER A 116 1.98 21.12 13.34
N HIS A 117 1.89 21.28 12.02
CA HIS A 117 2.87 20.95 10.95
C HIS A 117 2.61 19.59 10.29
N SER A 118 1.96 19.66 9.13
CA SER A 118 1.76 18.55 8.19
C SER A 118 2.48 18.93 6.90
N THR A 119 3.65 18.34 6.67
CA THR A 119 4.13 18.16 5.30
C THR A 119 3.47 16.88 4.81
N LYS A 120 2.25 17.00 4.29
CA LYS A 120 1.64 15.94 3.48
C LYS A 120 2.68 15.58 2.41
N LEU A 121 3.14 14.33 2.33
CA LEU A 121 3.84 13.86 1.14
C LEU A 121 2.89 14.08 -0.05
N GLN A 122 3.14 15.14 -0.82
CA GLN A 122 2.23 15.53 -1.88
C GLN A 122 2.42 14.56 -3.04
N VAL A 123 1.34 13.94 -3.51
CA VAL A 123 1.36 13.29 -4.81
C VAL A 123 1.41 14.42 -5.83
N GLU A 124 2.49 14.49 -6.62
CA GLU A 124 2.61 15.48 -7.69
C GLU A 124 1.72 15.06 -8.87
N THR A 125 1.86 13.80 -9.24
CA THR A 125 1.07 13.09 -10.26
C THR A 125 1.00 11.61 -9.87
N PRO A 126 0.04 10.82 -10.38
CA PRO A 126 0.00 9.38 -10.13
C PRO A 126 1.36 8.71 -10.34
N GLY A 127 1.83 7.96 -9.34
CA GLY A 127 3.14 7.30 -9.36
C GLY A 127 4.34 8.19 -9.06
N LYS A 128 4.15 9.47 -8.74
CA LYS A 128 5.22 10.42 -8.40
C LYS A 128 4.94 11.12 -7.06
N LEU A 129 5.61 10.64 -6.01
CA LEU A 129 5.58 11.24 -4.68
C LEU A 129 6.54 12.42 -4.59
N ALA A 130 6.18 13.43 -3.79
CA ALA A 130 7.03 14.59 -3.53
C ALA A 130 8.37 14.19 -2.92
N LYS A 131 9.37 15.05 -3.11
CA LYS A 131 10.70 14.84 -2.50
C LYS A 131 10.59 14.88 -0.98
N VAL A 132 11.05 13.81 -0.34
CA VAL A 132 11.30 13.73 1.10
C VAL A 132 12.66 14.32 1.43
N ARG A 133 12.82 14.79 2.67
CA ARG A 133 14.10 15.36 3.15
C ARG A 133 14.83 14.38 4.06
N HIS A 134 14.10 13.48 4.70
CA HIS A 134 14.68 12.55 5.66
C HIS A 134 14.32 11.10 5.33
N PRO A 135 15.27 10.15 5.50
CA PRO A 135 15.03 8.73 5.22
C PRO A 135 13.85 8.13 5.98
N GLU A 136 13.54 8.61 7.18
CA GLU A 136 12.38 8.14 7.98
C GLU A 136 11.02 8.52 7.39
N GLU A 137 10.97 9.44 6.43
CA GLU A 137 9.75 9.82 5.70
C GLU A 137 9.50 8.88 4.50
N MET A 138 10.45 7.99 4.18
CA MET A 138 10.39 7.07 3.03
C MET A 138 9.58 5.81 3.33
N ASP A 139 8.30 6.01 3.59
CA ASP A 139 7.31 4.96 3.84
C ASP A 139 6.09 5.21 2.95
N LEU A 140 5.71 4.21 2.15
CA LEU A 140 4.53 4.27 1.29
C LEU A 140 3.23 4.17 2.10
N GLY A 141 3.28 3.52 3.26
CA GLY A 141 2.15 3.29 4.15
C GLY A 141 1.80 1.81 4.33
N GLU A 142 0.54 1.56 4.68
CA GLU A 142 0.06 0.23 5.08
C GLU A 142 -1.14 -0.21 4.25
N MET A 143 -1.05 -1.42 3.70
CA MET A 143 -2.15 -2.17 3.12
C MET A 143 -2.71 -3.15 4.14
N MET A 144 -4.02 -3.25 4.24
CA MET A 144 -4.70 -4.17 5.14
C MET A 144 -5.70 -5.03 4.40
N VAL A 145 -5.62 -6.34 4.60
CA VAL A 145 -6.46 -7.30 3.86
C VAL A 145 -7.20 -8.22 4.82
N SER A 146 -8.51 -8.37 4.62
CA SER A 146 -9.32 -9.38 5.30
C SER A 146 -9.42 -10.64 4.44
N LEU A 147 -8.68 -11.69 4.79
CA LEU A 147 -8.70 -12.93 4.01
C LEU A 147 -10.09 -13.61 3.98
N ALA A 148 -10.86 -13.46 5.06
CA ALA A 148 -12.23 -13.96 5.11
C ALA A 148 -13.18 -13.18 4.19
N TYR A 149 -12.93 -11.88 3.97
CA TYR A 149 -13.66 -11.11 2.96
C TYR A 149 -13.29 -11.56 1.56
N VAL A 150 -12.00 -11.65 1.29
CA VAL A 150 -11.46 -12.06 -0.02
C VAL A 150 -12.01 -13.43 -0.42
N ASP A 151 -12.03 -14.39 0.50
CA ASP A 151 -12.60 -15.71 0.26
C ASP A 151 -14.09 -15.65 -0.08
N ARG A 152 -14.89 -14.81 0.60
CA ARG A 152 -16.31 -14.63 0.24
C ARG A 152 -16.49 -14.08 -1.17
N VAL A 153 -15.70 -13.08 -1.56
CA VAL A 153 -15.74 -12.52 -2.93
C VAL A 153 -15.37 -13.60 -3.95
N ILE A 154 -14.32 -14.38 -3.68
CA ILE A 154 -13.93 -15.52 -4.51
C ILE A 154 -15.10 -16.51 -4.72
N GLN A 155 -15.83 -16.85 -3.64
CA GLN A 155 -16.96 -17.76 -3.75
C GLN A 155 -18.12 -17.15 -4.56
N GLN A 156 -18.32 -15.84 -4.49
CA GLN A 156 -19.33 -15.13 -5.29
C GLN A 156 -18.96 -15.13 -6.77
N ASP A 157 -17.74 -14.71 -7.11
CA ASP A 157 -17.26 -14.68 -8.50
C ASP A 157 -17.33 -16.08 -9.14
N LYS A 158 -16.99 -17.13 -8.38
CA LYS A 158 -17.07 -18.52 -8.84
C LYS A 158 -18.51 -18.94 -9.15
N ALA A 159 -19.46 -18.57 -8.28
CA ALA A 159 -20.87 -18.90 -8.48
C ALA A 159 -21.48 -18.15 -9.68
N GLU A 160 -21.02 -16.92 -9.94
CA GLU A 160 -21.41 -16.13 -11.11
C GLU A 160 -20.85 -16.72 -12.41
N GLN A 161 -19.59 -17.15 -12.41
CA GLN A 161 -18.95 -17.81 -13.55
C GLN A 161 -19.66 -19.12 -13.95
N ASP A 162 -20.11 -19.91 -12.97
CA ASP A 162 -20.84 -21.16 -13.22
C ASP A 162 -22.27 -20.93 -13.74
N GLY A 163 -22.79 -19.70 -13.63
CA GLY A 163 -24.21 -19.37 -13.80
C GLY A 163 -24.63 -18.68 -15.10
N GLN A 164 -23.79 -17.88 -15.77
CA GLN A 164 -24.21 -17.04 -16.93
C GLN A 164 -23.11 -16.72 -17.97
N SER A 165 -23.58 -16.44 -19.19
CA SER A 165 -22.85 -15.85 -20.32
C SER A 165 -22.30 -14.47 -19.93
N GLN A 166 -21.00 -14.25 -20.11
CA GLN A 166 -20.31 -13.02 -19.75
C GLN A 166 -20.91 -11.79 -20.47
N GLU A 167 -21.48 -10.85 -19.71
CA GLU A 167 -21.56 -9.45 -20.17
C GLU A 167 -20.17 -8.85 -19.97
N GLU A 168 -19.46 -8.66 -21.08
CA GLU A 168 -18.10 -8.14 -21.18
C GLU A 168 -18.06 -6.64 -20.90
N GLU A 169 -18.26 -6.20 -19.65
CA GLU A 169 -17.98 -4.82 -19.29
C GLU A 169 -16.71 -4.72 -18.42
N HIS A 170 -15.61 -4.42 -19.13
CA HIS A 170 -14.29 -4.01 -18.65
C HIS A 170 -13.48 -4.99 -17.77
N ASP A 171 -13.27 -6.21 -18.29
CA ASP A 171 -12.41 -7.26 -17.73
C ASP A 171 -10.90 -6.99 -17.95
N ARG A 172 -10.41 -5.81 -17.52
CA ARG A 172 -9.00 -5.37 -17.63
C ARG A 172 -8.34 -5.17 -16.27
N GLY A 173 -7.00 -5.05 -16.27
CA GLY A 173 -6.20 -4.78 -15.08
C GLY A 173 -6.35 -5.84 -13.98
N VAL A 174 -6.18 -5.42 -12.74
CA VAL A 174 -6.33 -6.29 -11.56
C VAL A 174 -7.76 -6.78 -11.40
N SER A 175 -8.77 -5.94 -11.65
CA SER A 175 -10.18 -6.34 -11.56
C SER A 175 -10.47 -7.53 -12.47
N GLY A 176 -10.06 -7.45 -13.74
CA GLY A 176 -10.24 -8.55 -14.67
C GLY A 176 -9.33 -9.76 -14.42
N ALA A 177 -8.17 -9.58 -13.80
CA ALA A 177 -7.37 -10.72 -13.36
C ALA A 177 -8.07 -11.46 -12.19
N MET A 178 -8.65 -10.72 -11.24
CA MET A 178 -9.31 -11.29 -10.08
C MET A 178 -10.51 -12.14 -10.48
N SER A 179 -11.33 -11.72 -11.45
CA SER A 179 -12.51 -12.48 -11.93
C SER A 179 -12.22 -13.93 -12.36
N ARG A 180 -10.94 -14.25 -12.65
CA ARG A 180 -10.46 -15.57 -13.11
C ARG A 180 -9.68 -16.36 -12.06
N VAL A 181 -9.45 -15.79 -10.88
CA VAL A 181 -8.61 -16.36 -9.83
C VAL A 181 -9.44 -16.73 -8.61
N PHE A 182 -9.53 -18.02 -8.31
CA PHE A 182 -10.45 -18.57 -7.29
C PHE A 182 -9.77 -19.10 -6.04
N THR A 183 -8.54 -18.67 -5.76
CA THR A 183 -7.86 -19.00 -4.51
C THR A 183 -7.36 -17.73 -3.82
N VAL A 184 -7.39 -17.73 -2.48
CA VAL A 184 -6.90 -16.59 -1.68
C VAL A 184 -5.41 -16.35 -1.96
N GLN A 185 -4.62 -17.42 -2.10
CA GLN A 185 -3.18 -17.32 -2.33
C GLN A 185 -2.86 -16.61 -3.65
N GLU A 186 -3.58 -16.92 -4.72
CA GLU A 186 -3.37 -16.31 -6.05
C GLU A 186 -3.99 -14.91 -6.15
N ARG A 187 -5.07 -14.63 -5.41
CA ARG A 187 -5.72 -13.31 -5.44
C ARG A 187 -4.96 -12.25 -4.63
N LEU A 188 -4.22 -12.65 -3.60
CA LEU A 188 -3.49 -11.73 -2.73
C LEU A 188 -2.45 -10.85 -3.46
N PRO A 189 -1.58 -11.39 -4.34
CA PRO A 189 -0.66 -10.56 -5.12
C PRO A 189 -1.38 -9.49 -5.96
N LEU A 190 -2.53 -9.81 -6.55
CA LEU A 190 -3.34 -8.88 -7.34
C LEU A 190 -3.84 -7.72 -6.46
N LEU A 191 -4.44 -8.04 -5.31
CA LEU A 191 -4.88 -7.04 -4.33
C LEU A 191 -3.72 -6.18 -3.84
N CYS A 192 -2.53 -6.75 -3.62
CA CYS A 192 -1.36 -5.99 -3.19
C CYS A 192 -0.86 -5.03 -4.27
N ILE A 193 -0.93 -5.40 -5.55
CA ILE A 193 -0.59 -4.50 -6.67
C ILE A 193 -1.56 -3.32 -6.70
N HIS A 194 -2.86 -3.60 -6.67
CA HIS A 194 -3.89 -2.57 -6.64
C HIS A 194 -3.72 -1.65 -5.42
N GLY A 195 -3.47 -2.24 -4.24
CA GLY A 195 -3.23 -1.50 -3.01
C GLY A 195 -1.97 -0.61 -3.06
N LEU A 196 -0.87 -1.10 -3.63
CA LEU A 196 0.37 -0.35 -3.84
C LEU A 196 0.17 0.85 -4.77
N LEU A 197 -0.61 0.69 -5.84
CA LEU A 197 -0.92 1.79 -6.76
C LEU A 197 -1.66 2.92 -6.06
N HIS A 198 -2.62 2.60 -5.20
CA HIS A 198 -3.25 3.62 -4.34
C HIS A 198 -2.26 4.30 -3.39
N LEU A 199 -1.30 3.57 -2.81
CA LEU A 199 -0.28 4.17 -1.93
C LEU A 199 0.61 5.19 -2.67
N VAL A 200 0.86 4.99 -3.96
CA VAL A 200 1.65 5.92 -4.79
C VAL A 200 0.77 6.93 -5.57
N GLY A 201 -0.51 7.03 -5.22
CA GLY A 201 -1.41 8.09 -5.69
C GLY A 201 -2.12 7.83 -7.01
N TYR A 202 -2.20 6.58 -7.47
CA TYR A 202 -3.20 6.21 -8.48
C TYR A 202 -4.58 6.10 -7.84
N ASP A 203 -5.61 6.44 -8.60
CA ASP A 203 -7.00 6.28 -8.21
C ASP A 203 -7.82 5.86 -9.42
N HIS A 204 -9.10 5.58 -9.21
CA HIS A 204 -10.03 5.18 -10.26
C HIS A 204 -11.42 5.81 -10.04
N GLU A 205 -11.46 7.04 -9.49
CA GLU A 205 -12.71 7.79 -9.27
C GLU A 205 -13.30 8.33 -10.59
N THR A 206 -12.45 8.60 -11.59
CA THR A 206 -12.85 9.05 -12.93
C THR A 206 -12.40 8.06 -14.01
N ASP A 207 -13.03 8.09 -15.18
CA ASP A 207 -12.65 7.23 -16.31
C ASP A 207 -11.20 7.45 -16.76
N GLU A 208 -10.71 8.70 -16.69
CA GLU A 208 -9.32 9.06 -17.02
C GLU A 208 -8.34 8.45 -16.03
N ASP A 209 -8.63 8.56 -14.72
CA ASP A 209 -7.80 7.98 -13.67
C ASP A 209 -7.80 6.45 -13.76
N TYR A 210 -8.97 5.86 -14.04
CA TYR A 210 -9.13 4.42 -14.22
C TYR A 210 -8.24 3.89 -15.35
N GLU A 211 -8.22 4.51 -16.54
CA GLU A 211 -7.37 4.04 -17.65
C GLU A 211 -5.88 4.13 -17.32
N VAL A 212 -5.46 5.20 -16.63
CA VAL A 212 -4.06 5.35 -16.18
C VAL A 212 -3.69 4.28 -15.17
N MET A 213 -4.56 4.00 -14.20
CA MET A 213 -4.34 2.97 -13.19
C MET A 213 -4.32 1.58 -13.80
N VAL A 214 -5.28 1.24 -14.66
CA VAL A 214 -5.38 -0.07 -15.32
C VAL A 214 -4.18 -0.35 -16.21
N ALA A 215 -3.72 0.64 -16.99
CA ALA A 215 -2.51 0.47 -17.79
C ALA A 215 -1.29 0.13 -16.91
N ARG A 216 -1.20 0.75 -15.73
CA ARG A 216 -0.13 0.46 -14.76
C ARG A 216 -0.29 -0.91 -14.09
N GLU A 217 -1.52 -1.32 -13.78
CA GLU A 217 -1.82 -2.67 -13.30
C GLU A 217 -1.37 -3.73 -14.31
N GLU A 218 -1.76 -3.60 -15.58
CA GLU A 218 -1.39 -4.54 -16.66
C GLU A 218 0.13 -4.64 -16.86
N GLU A 219 0.86 -3.53 -16.73
CA GLU A 219 2.32 -3.53 -16.79
C GLU A 219 2.94 -4.35 -15.65
N LEU A 220 2.47 -4.14 -14.42
CA LEU A 220 2.97 -4.85 -13.24
C LEU A 220 2.63 -6.33 -13.28
N LEU A 221 1.40 -6.69 -13.67
CA LEU A 221 0.96 -8.09 -13.79
C LEU A 221 1.83 -8.86 -14.81
N ARG A 222 2.10 -8.24 -15.97
CA ARG A 222 2.97 -8.81 -17.00
C ARG A 222 4.41 -8.97 -16.52
N ALA A 223 4.96 -7.95 -15.86
CA ALA A 223 6.33 -7.97 -15.36
C ALA A 223 6.53 -9.04 -14.26
N LEU A 224 5.53 -9.22 -13.41
CA LEU A 224 5.55 -10.18 -12.30
C LEU A 224 5.06 -11.57 -12.69
N LYS A 225 4.57 -11.76 -13.92
CA LYS A 225 4.00 -13.02 -14.44
C LYS A 225 2.83 -13.52 -13.58
N LEU A 226 1.98 -12.59 -13.16
CA LEU A 226 0.79 -12.86 -12.34
C LEU A 226 -0.50 -12.96 -13.15
N GLU A 227 -0.39 -13.00 -14.49
CA GLU A 227 -1.53 -13.21 -15.37
C GLU A 227 -2.24 -14.53 -15.02
N PRO A 228 -3.58 -14.54 -14.92
CA PRO A 228 -4.33 -15.77 -14.69
C PRO A 228 -3.95 -16.78 -15.77
N SER A 229 -3.43 -17.94 -15.37
CA SER A 229 -3.17 -19.00 -16.34
C SER A 229 -4.49 -19.36 -17.02
N ALA A 230 -4.60 -19.14 -18.33
CA ALA A 230 -5.66 -19.71 -19.12
C ALA A 230 -5.56 -21.23 -18.97
N SER A 231 -6.44 -21.80 -18.14
CA SER A 231 -6.73 -23.24 -17.97
C SER A 231 -5.62 -24.19 -18.44
N ALA A 232 -4.87 -24.77 -17.50
CA ALA A 232 -4.26 -26.07 -17.75
C ALA A 232 -5.39 -27.03 -18.18
N SER A 233 -5.41 -27.37 -19.46
CA SER A 233 -6.34 -28.29 -20.11
C SER A 233 -5.97 -29.74 -19.81
#